data_AF-A0A2I8VIR5-F1
#
_entry.id   AF-A0A2I8VIR5-F1
#
_cell.length_a   1.000
_cell.length_b   1.000
_cell.length_c   1.000
_cell.angle_alpha   90.00
_cell.angle_beta   90.00
_cell.angle_gamma   90.00
#
_symmetry.space_group_name_H-M   'P 1'
#
loop_
_entity.id
_entity.type
_entity.pdbx_description
1 polymer ?
#
loop_
_entity_poly.entity_id
_entity_poly.type
_entity_poly.pdbx_seq_one_letter_code
_entity_poly.pdbx_strand_id
1 'polypeptide(L)'
;MARLVESGGDYCANKFERTFPRGFDVEVFTMESFERVYQESTEPHHREHVTPYYRENPQEFETVSLTADQVFDEPYMRDRGELRITLDEADDYELFRRIYAQVEYDDILPVDAAIKLIDDEDLQRLNAHVKQKNVK
;
A
#
# COMPACT_ATOMS: atom_id res chain seq x y z
N MET A 1 -1.57 -8.95 -10.59
CA MET A 1 -2.04 -10.35 -10.71
C MET A 1 -1.00 -11.27 -11.34
N ALA A 2 -0.30 -10.87 -12.41
CA ALA A 2 0.76 -11.67 -13.03
C ALA A 2 1.75 -12.24 -12.00
N ARG A 3 2.25 -11.41 -11.06
CA ARG A 3 3.27 -11.84 -10.09
C ARG A 3 2.87 -12.99 -9.15
N LEU A 4 1.64 -12.95 -8.61
CA LEU A 4 1.14 -14.03 -7.74
C LEU A 4 0.98 -15.34 -8.54
N VAL A 5 0.42 -15.23 -9.76
CA VAL A 5 0.21 -16.38 -10.64
C VAL A 5 1.54 -16.98 -11.11
N GLU A 6 2.52 -16.15 -11.47
CA GLU A 6 3.84 -16.57 -11.95
C GLU A 6 4.69 -17.24 -10.87
N SER A 7 4.56 -16.78 -9.62
CA SER A 7 5.27 -17.36 -8.48
C SER A 7 4.64 -18.66 -7.99
N GLY A 8 3.34 -18.86 -8.23
CA GLY A 8 2.58 -19.95 -7.63
C GLY A 8 2.32 -19.76 -6.12
N GLY A 9 2.51 -18.55 -5.60
CA GLY A 9 2.33 -18.24 -4.18
C GLY A 9 0.87 -18.12 -3.75
N ASP A 10 0.66 -18.03 -2.44
CA ASP A 10 -0.65 -17.94 -1.80
C ASP A 10 -1.12 -16.50 -1.59
N TYR A 11 -0.17 -15.61 -1.29
CA TYR A 11 -0.44 -14.22 -0.91
C TYR A 11 0.67 -13.30 -1.40
N CYS A 12 0.33 -12.27 -2.16
CA CYS A 12 1.23 -11.27 -2.69
C CYS A 12 0.82 -9.88 -2.22
N ALA A 13 1.79 -9.08 -1.79
CA ALA A 13 1.53 -7.71 -1.38
C ALA A 13 2.71 -6.78 -1.67
N ASN A 14 2.41 -5.50 -1.84
CA ASN A 14 3.41 -4.45 -2.04
C ASN A 14 3.79 -3.69 -0.74
N LYS A 15 3.44 -4.28 0.41
CA LYS A 15 3.54 -3.63 1.72
C LYS A 15 4.47 -4.35 2.70
N PHE A 16 5.00 -5.52 2.32
CA PHE A 16 6.00 -6.24 3.14
C PHE A 16 7.28 -5.43 3.22
N GLU A 17 7.77 -4.97 2.07
CA GLU A 17 8.80 -3.95 1.96
C GLU A 17 8.17 -2.65 1.48
N ARG A 18 8.34 -1.57 2.26
CA ARG A 18 7.69 -0.28 1.99
C ARG A 18 8.47 0.50 0.95
N THR A 19 8.26 0.17 -0.32
CA THR A 19 8.85 0.91 -1.46
C THR A 19 7.83 1.79 -2.19
N PHE A 20 6.53 1.54 -1.98
CA PHE A 20 5.43 2.39 -2.46
C PHE A 20 4.97 3.37 -1.36
N PRO A 21 4.38 4.51 -1.75
CA PRO A 21 3.71 5.40 -0.80
C PRO A 21 2.69 4.67 0.05
N ARG A 22 2.56 5.09 1.30
CA ARG A 22 1.44 4.66 2.12
C ARG A 22 0.13 5.15 1.51
N GLY A 23 -0.86 4.27 1.47
CA GLY A 23 -2.16 4.49 0.81
C GLY A 23 -2.25 3.80 -0.54
N PHE A 24 -1.15 3.29 -1.08
CA PHE A 24 -1.12 2.49 -2.30
C PHE A 24 -0.98 0.99 -2.01
N ASP A 25 -1.35 0.56 -0.80
CA ASP A 25 -1.25 -0.83 -0.38
C ASP A 25 -2.18 -1.70 -1.25
N VAL A 26 -1.61 -2.72 -1.86
CA VAL A 26 -2.31 -3.75 -2.63
C VAL A 26 -1.95 -5.11 -2.07
N GLU A 27 -2.97 -5.90 -1.81
CA GLU A 27 -2.91 -7.25 -1.24
C GLU A 27 -3.74 -8.16 -2.14
N VAL A 28 -3.15 -9.27 -2.59
CA VAL A 28 -3.79 -10.25 -3.49
C VAL A 28 -3.48 -11.65 -2.97
N PHE A 29 -4.48 -12.49 -2.83
CA PHE A 29 -4.31 -13.88 -2.39
C PHE A 29 -5.19 -14.80 -3.22
N THR A 30 -4.82 -16.09 -3.26
CA THR A 30 -5.62 -17.11 -3.95
C THR A 30 -6.90 -17.40 -3.16
N MET A 31 -7.94 -17.83 -3.87
CA MET A 31 -9.18 -18.24 -3.21
C MET A 31 -8.93 -19.44 -2.27
N GLU A 32 -8.11 -20.39 -2.72
CA GLU A 32 -7.73 -21.57 -1.93
C GLU A 32 -7.06 -21.19 -0.61
N SER A 33 -6.08 -20.28 -0.63
CA SER A 33 -5.41 -19.84 0.59
C SER A 33 -6.36 -19.06 1.51
N PHE A 34 -7.26 -18.26 0.93
CA PHE A 34 -8.27 -17.51 1.69
C PHE A 34 -9.29 -18.41 2.39
N GLU A 35 -9.71 -19.51 1.77
CA GLU A 35 -10.60 -20.49 2.41
C GLU A 35 -9.97 -21.10 3.67
N ARG A 36 -8.67 -21.40 3.62
CA ARG A 36 -7.91 -21.86 4.81
C ARG A 36 -7.90 -20.80 5.90
N VAL A 37 -7.53 -19.56 5.56
CA VAL A 37 -7.55 -18.43 6.51
C VAL A 37 -8.93 -18.27 7.13
N TYR A 38 -10.00 -18.33 6.34
CA TYR A 38 -11.36 -18.19 6.83
C TYR A 38 -11.76 -19.30 7.82
N GLN A 39 -11.34 -20.54 7.58
CA GLN A 39 -11.65 -21.68 8.43
C GLN A 39 -10.83 -21.71 9.72
N GLU A 40 -9.56 -21.33 9.65
CA GLU A 40 -8.60 -21.50 10.75
C GLU A 40 -8.43 -20.24 11.61
N SER A 41 -8.71 -19.05 11.07
CA SER A 41 -8.60 -17.80 11.85
C SER A 41 -9.71 -17.69 12.91
N THR A 42 -9.29 -17.60 14.16
CA THR A 42 -10.19 -17.54 15.32
C THR A 42 -10.14 -16.21 16.06
N GLU A 43 -9.09 -15.41 15.86
CA GLU A 43 -8.93 -14.14 16.54
C GLU A 43 -9.73 -13.01 15.87
N PRO A 44 -10.30 -12.06 16.62
CA PRO A 44 -11.09 -10.96 16.05
C PRO A 44 -10.31 -10.09 15.04
N HIS A 45 -9.03 -9.82 15.28
CA HIS A 45 -8.22 -8.97 14.40
C HIS A 45 -7.92 -9.62 13.05
N HIS A 46 -7.90 -10.97 12.99
CA HIS A 46 -7.81 -11.69 11.72
C HIS A 46 -9.02 -11.43 10.83
N ARG A 47 -10.22 -11.27 11.40
CA ARG A 47 -11.45 -11.02 10.63
C ARG A 47 -11.61 -9.55 10.25
N GLU A 48 -11.14 -8.65 11.10
CA GLU A 48 -11.18 -7.21 10.83
C GLU A 48 -10.16 -6.81 9.75
N HIS A 49 -8.94 -7.32 9.84
CA HIS A 49 -7.83 -6.91 8.98
C HIS A 49 -7.48 -7.91 7.89
N VAL A 50 -8.10 -9.10 7.91
CA VAL A 50 -8.06 -10.17 6.90
C VAL A 50 -6.68 -10.82 6.73
N THR A 51 -5.65 -10.04 6.42
CA THR A 51 -4.32 -10.51 6.07
C THR A 51 -3.31 -10.75 7.21
N PRO A 52 -3.55 -10.40 8.50
CA PRO A 52 -2.60 -10.75 9.56
C PRO A 52 -2.35 -12.25 9.68
N TYR A 53 -3.36 -13.10 9.48
CA TYR A 53 -3.22 -14.56 9.59
C TYR A 53 -2.12 -15.13 8.67
N TYR A 54 -2.04 -14.65 7.42
CA TYR A 54 -0.96 -15.04 6.50
C TYR A 54 0.43 -14.69 7.03
N ARG A 55 0.57 -13.52 7.67
CA ARG A 55 1.85 -12.99 8.17
C ARG A 55 2.28 -13.64 9.47
N GLU A 56 1.32 -14.02 10.29
CA GLU A 56 1.54 -14.70 11.57
C GLU A 56 1.90 -16.19 11.37
N ASN A 57 1.59 -16.77 10.20
CA ASN A 57 1.84 -18.17 9.86
C ASN A 57 2.72 -18.34 8.61
N PRO A 58 3.94 -17.78 8.56
CA PRO A 58 4.79 -17.80 7.37
C PRO A 58 5.24 -19.20 6.95
N GLN A 59 5.16 -20.19 7.83
CA GLN A 59 5.43 -21.60 7.52
C GLN A 59 4.29 -22.29 6.74
N GLU A 60 3.10 -21.68 6.65
CA GLU A 60 1.90 -22.28 6.08
C GLU A 60 1.46 -21.68 4.75
N PHE A 61 2.02 -20.52 4.40
CA PHE A 61 1.65 -19.75 3.23
C PHE A 61 2.90 -19.26 2.50
N GLU A 62 2.90 -19.42 1.19
CA GLU A 62 3.93 -18.85 0.34
C GLU A 62 3.61 -17.37 0.05
N THR A 63 4.35 -16.47 0.68
CA THR A 63 4.16 -15.02 0.52
C THR A 63 5.13 -14.40 -0.48
N VAL A 64 4.63 -13.48 -1.31
CA VAL A 64 5.38 -12.86 -2.40
C VAL A 64 5.40 -11.33 -2.21
N SER A 65 6.59 -10.75 -2.16
CA SER A 65 6.74 -9.29 -2.09
C SER A 65 6.80 -8.69 -3.50
N LEU A 66 6.09 -7.57 -3.69
CA LEU A 66 6.17 -6.73 -4.88
C LEU A 66 6.78 -5.38 -4.48
N THR A 67 7.86 -4.98 -5.14
CA THR A 67 8.56 -3.71 -4.86
C THR A 67 8.44 -2.73 -6.02
N ALA A 68 8.57 -1.43 -5.73
CA ALA A 68 8.35 -0.37 -6.72
C ALA A 68 9.30 -0.43 -7.92
N ASP A 69 10.54 -0.88 -7.72
CA ASP A 69 11.53 -1.10 -8.78
C ASP A 69 11.16 -2.24 -9.74
N GLN A 70 10.29 -3.16 -9.33
CA GLN A 70 9.76 -4.23 -10.17
C GLN A 70 8.56 -3.78 -11.03
N VAL A 71 7.97 -2.62 -10.70
CA VAL A 71 6.76 -2.09 -11.35
C VAL A 71 7.06 -0.86 -12.19
N PHE A 72 7.96 0.01 -11.73
CA PHE A 72 8.26 1.30 -12.37
C PHE A 72 9.68 1.35 -12.93
N ASP A 73 9.78 1.71 -14.20
CA ASP A 73 11.05 1.93 -14.89
C ASP A 73 11.68 3.28 -14.47
N GLU A 74 10.83 4.25 -14.09
CA GLU A 74 11.22 5.59 -13.71
C GLU A 74 11.85 5.60 -12.31
N PRO A 75 13.12 6.04 -12.15
CA PRO A 75 13.79 6.04 -10.85
C PRO A 75 13.08 6.88 -9.78
N TYR A 76 12.43 7.98 -10.18
CA TYR A 76 11.69 8.81 -9.24
C TYR A 76 10.42 8.13 -8.71
N MET A 77 9.98 7.00 -9.25
CA MET A 77 8.83 6.27 -8.70
C MET A 77 9.25 5.17 -7.71
N ARG A 78 10.57 4.94 -7.58
CA ARG A 78 11.14 3.91 -6.71
C ARG A 78 11.37 4.47 -5.30
N ASP A 79 11.33 3.59 -4.31
CA ASP A 79 11.64 3.90 -2.89
C ASP A 79 10.87 5.08 -2.29
N ARG A 80 9.56 5.14 -2.55
CA ARG A 80 8.65 6.18 -2.05
C ARG A 80 7.94 5.82 -0.75
N GLY A 81 8.54 4.94 0.05
CA GLY A 81 7.94 4.41 1.27
C GLY A 81 7.60 5.43 2.36
N GLU A 82 8.32 6.55 2.35
CA GLU A 82 8.12 7.65 3.31
C GLU A 82 6.94 8.57 2.92
N LEU A 83 6.50 8.55 1.67
CA LEU A 83 5.35 9.35 1.24
C LEU A 83 4.07 8.80 1.87
N ARG A 84 3.27 9.72 2.42
CA ARG A 84 1.95 9.41 2.97
C ARG A 84 0.88 10.00 2.05
N ILE A 85 0.27 9.13 1.24
CA ILE A 85 -0.84 9.46 0.35
C ILE A 85 -2.07 8.63 0.81
N THR A 86 -2.40 8.78 2.09
CA THR A 86 -3.57 8.19 2.78
C THR A 86 -4.38 9.32 3.41
N LEU A 87 -5.60 9.08 3.88
CA LEU A 87 -6.50 10.11 4.43
C LEU A 87 -6.98 9.71 5.84
N ASP A 88 -6.07 9.68 6.81
CA ASP A 88 -6.38 9.25 8.19
C ASP A 88 -6.32 10.40 9.21
N GLU A 89 -5.50 11.43 8.97
CA GLU A 89 -5.29 12.57 9.88
C GLU A 89 -5.55 13.93 9.19
N ALA A 90 -5.65 15.01 9.98
CA ALA A 90 -5.92 16.34 9.42
C ALA A 90 -4.84 16.83 8.43
N ASP A 91 -3.58 16.48 8.69
CA ASP A 91 -2.45 16.86 7.82
C ASP A 91 -2.40 16.06 6.52
N ASP A 92 -2.92 14.83 6.55
CA ASP A 92 -3.15 14.03 5.34
C ASP A 92 -4.20 14.72 4.44
N TYR A 93 -5.29 15.22 5.04
CA TYR A 93 -6.28 16.00 4.31
C TYR A 93 -5.70 17.30 3.74
N GLU A 94 -4.86 18.01 4.49
CA GLU A 94 -4.21 19.23 4.01
C GLU A 94 -3.33 18.96 2.78
N LEU A 95 -2.61 17.83 2.74
CA LEU A 95 -1.88 17.39 1.56
C LEU A 95 -2.80 17.27 0.34
N PHE A 96 -3.89 16.51 0.44
CA PHE A 96 -4.84 16.35 -0.67
C PHE A 96 -5.49 17.68 -1.07
N ARG A 97 -5.83 18.53 -0.11
CA ARG A 97 -6.39 19.86 -0.38
C ARG A 97 -5.44 20.70 -1.22
N ARG A 98 -4.12 20.62 -1.00
CA ARG A 98 -3.12 21.34 -1.79
C ARG A 98 -2.91 20.76 -3.18
N ILE A 99 -2.96 19.43 -3.30
CA ILE A 99 -2.88 18.74 -4.59
C ILE A 99 -4.10 19.12 -5.44
N TYR A 100 -5.31 18.91 -4.93
CA TYR A 100 -6.54 19.15 -5.68
C TYR A 100 -6.87 20.65 -5.88
N ALA A 101 -6.22 21.57 -5.18
CA ALA A 101 -6.30 23.00 -5.52
C ALA A 101 -5.58 23.34 -6.85
N GLN A 102 -4.77 22.41 -7.38
CA GLN A 102 -3.97 22.57 -8.59
C GLN A 102 -4.41 21.64 -9.72
N VAL A 103 -5.42 20.82 -9.48
CA VAL A 103 -5.97 19.85 -10.44
C VAL A 103 -7.38 20.27 -10.77
N GLU A 104 -7.70 20.33 -12.06
CA GLU A 104 -9.06 20.62 -12.52
C GLU A 104 -10.02 19.51 -12.08
N TYR A 105 -11.21 19.90 -11.62
CA TYR A 105 -12.17 19.05 -10.88
C TYR A 105 -12.70 17.82 -11.65
N ASP A 106 -12.58 17.80 -12.97
CA ASP A 106 -13.20 16.79 -13.83
C ASP A 106 -12.22 15.72 -14.34
N ASP A 107 -10.98 15.67 -13.84
CA ASP A 107 -9.99 14.70 -14.32
C ASP A 107 -9.48 13.72 -13.25
N ILE A 108 -9.08 12.53 -13.69
CA ILE A 108 -8.38 11.56 -12.87
C ILE A 108 -6.94 12.01 -12.80
N LEU A 109 -6.47 12.42 -11.62
CA LEU A 109 -5.05 12.72 -11.40
C LEU A 109 -4.23 11.41 -11.48
N PRO A 110 -3.31 11.27 -12.46
CA PRO A 110 -2.41 10.14 -12.50
C PRO A 110 -1.49 10.13 -11.27
N VAL A 111 -1.22 8.94 -10.74
CA VAL A 111 -0.44 8.76 -9.51
C VAL A 111 0.98 9.30 -9.63
N ASP A 112 1.62 9.09 -10.77
CA ASP A 112 2.95 9.58 -11.09
C ASP A 112 3.00 11.11 -11.14
N ALA A 113 1.99 11.75 -11.74
CA ALA A 113 1.82 13.19 -11.72
C ALA A 113 1.59 13.73 -10.30
N ALA A 114 0.81 13.03 -9.46
CA ALA A 114 0.61 13.39 -8.07
C ALA A 114 1.92 13.35 -7.26
N ILE A 115 2.69 12.27 -7.39
CA ILE A 115 4.00 12.13 -6.72
C ILE A 115 4.95 13.23 -7.19
N LYS A 116 4.99 13.50 -8.49
CA LYS A 116 5.81 14.58 -9.04
C LYS A 116 5.43 15.94 -8.44
N LEU A 117 4.14 16.24 -8.33
CA LEU A 117 3.67 17.48 -7.71
C LEU A 117 4.07 17.56 -6.23
N ILE A 118 3.99 16.45 -5.49
CA ILE A 118 4.41 16.38 -4.09
C ILE A 118 5.91 16.69 -3.95
N ASP A 119 6.74 16.16 -4.84
CA ASP A 119 8.19 16.43 -4.86
C ASP A 119 8.49 17.89 -5.23
N ASP A 120 7.91 18.37 -6.33
CA ASP A 120 8.19 19.71 -6.88
C ASP A 120 7.82 20.83 -5.88
N GLU A 121 6.76 20.64 -5.10
CA GLU A 121 6.24 21.61 -4.11
C GLU A 121 6.59 21.26 -2.64
N ASP A 122 7.42 20.23 -2.42
CA ASP A 122 7.78 19.69 -1.10
C ASP A 122 6.57 19.51 -0.17
N LEU A 123 5.48 18.94 -0.69
CA LEU A 123 4.23 18.79 0.05
C LEU A 123 4.28 17.68 1.09
N GLN A 124 5.19 16.72 0.95
CA GLN A 124 5.41 15.61 1.90
C GLN A 124 5.62 16.10 3.34
N ARG A 125 6.19 17.30 3.52
CA ARG A 125 6.45 17.88 4.84
C ARG A 125 5.18 18.09 5.67
N LEU A 126 4.01 18.18 5.02
CA LEU A 126 2.74 18.41 5.68
C LEU A 126 2.41 17.26 6.64
N ASN A 127 2.62 16.02 6.22
CA ASN A 127 2.25 14.84 7.00
C ASN A 127 3.41 13.87 7.29
N ALA A 128 4.66 14.19 6.91
CA ALA A 128 5.83 13.35 7.20
C ALA A 128 6.02 13.00 8.70
N HIS A 129 5.51 13.85 9.60
CA HIS A 129 5.60 13.64 11.04
C HIS A 129 4.51 12.70 11.60
N VAL A 130 3.50 12.37 10.80
CA VAL A 130 2.38 11.52 11.20
C VAL A 130 2.85 10.06 11.32
N LYS A 131 2.79 9.53 12.55
CA LYS A 131 3.16 8.15 12.84
C LYS A 131 2.02 7.20 12.51
N GLN A 132 2.32 6.14 11.76
CA GLN A 132 1.33 5.10 11.49
C GLN A 132 0.93 4.38 12.79
N LYS A 133 -0.39 4.25 13.01
CA LYS A 133 -0.92 3.46 14.12
C LYS A 133 -0.68 1.98 13.84
N ASN A 134 -0.23 1.25 14.85
CA ASN A 134 -0.10 -0.20 14.74
C ASN A 134 -1.49 -0.82 14.68
N VAL A 135 -1.66 -1.75 13.76
CA VAL A 135 -2.79 -2.66 13.74
C VAL A 135 -2.64 -3.56 14.98
N LYS A 136 -3.69 -3.66 15.79
CA LYS A 136 -3.71 -4.51 16.99
C LYS A 136 -4.00 -5.95 16.62
#